data_AF-A0A0Q4U3C0-F1
#
_entry.id   AF-A0A0Q4U3C0-F1
#
_cell.length_a   1.000
_cell.length_b   1.000
_cell.length_c   1.000
_cell.angle_alpha   90.00
_cell.angle_beta   90.00
_cell.angle_gamma   90.00
#
_symmetry.space_group_name_H-M   'P 1'
#
loop_
_entity.id
_entity.type
_entity.pdbx_description
1 polymer ?
#
loop_
_entity_poly.entity_id
_entity_poly.type
_entity_poly.pdbx_seq_one_letter_code
_entity_poly.pdbx_strand_id
1 'polypeptide(L)'
;MISALIHVARPADPLAVDQLADTLGALVEGVAAGLVGDAVIIAPTHNAAIDAVAEATGATFVVRSGGTPPWSAGAKAARREWVLCLEAGDVPAEGWIRTIDRFIGTARPEMVLGRLRRLHAGLPSRLAAQGESVIGVRAPRAGDLVRRDRLIASGVFSTRLHPRRVNVRLNRG
;
A
#
# COMPACT_ATOMS: atom_id res chain seq x y z
N MET A 1 -3.62 14.40 0.10
CA MET A 1 -2.29 13.81 0.35
C MET A 1 -2.42 12.44 1.00
N ILE A 2 -1.55 11.49 0.63
CA ILE A 2 -1.52 10.10 1.11
C ILE A 2 -0.10 9.74 1.59
N SER A 3 0.03 8.72 2.43
CA SER A 3 1.30 8.03 2.70
C SER A 3 1.36 6.74 1.89
N ALA A 4 2.50 6.41 1.30
CA ALA A 4 2.71 5.12 0.66
C ALA A 4 3.26 4.11 1.68
N LEU A 5 2.62 2.95 1.82
CA LEU A 5 3.13 1.83 2.60
C LEU A 5 3.62 0.76 1.63
N ILE A 6 4.90 0.43 1.67
CA ILE A 6 5.52 -0.51 0.74
C ILE A 6 6.00 -1.73 1.52
N HIS A 7 5.38 -2.90 1.30
CA HIS A 7 5.74 -4.14 1.97
C HIS A 7 6.72 -4.95 1.12
N VAL A 8 7.88 -5.26 1.72
CA VAL A 8 8.90 -6.16 1.16
C VAL A 8 8.78 -7.50 1.89
N ALA A 9 7.98 -8.42 1.33
CA ALA A 9 7.70 -9.70 1.99
C ALA A 9 8.93 -10.60 2.15
N ARG A 10 9.86 -10.56 1.18
CA ARG A 10 11.06 -11.40 1.13
C ARG A 10 12.30 -10.53 0.92
N PRO A 11 12.82 -9.87 1.97
CA PRO A 11 13.92 -8.92 1.83
C PRO A 11 15.26 -9.57 1.41
N ALA A 12 15.39 -10.89 1.56
CA ALA A 12 16.55 -11.65 1.09
C ALA A 12 16.44 -12.12 -0.38
N ASP A 13 15.31 -11.87 -1.05
CA ASP A 13 15.17 -12.16 -2.49
C ASP A 13 16.10 -11.21 -3.27
N PRO A 14 16.97 -11.71 -4.18
CA PRO A 14 17.84 -10.86 -4.99
C PRO A 14 17.11 -9.76 -5.76
N LEU A 15 15.84 -10.00 -6.13
CA LEU A 15 15.02 -9.03 -6.87
C LEU A 15 14.29 -8.02 -5.97
N ALA A 16 14.40 -8.13 -4.64
CA ALA A 16 13.64 -7.29 -3.71
C ALA A 16 14.01 -5.80 -3.82
N VAL A 17 15.29 -5.50 -4.06
CA VAL A 17 15.79 -4.13 -4.23
C VAL A 17 15.25 -3.53 -5.52
N ASP A 18 15.34 -4.26 -6.63
CA ASP A 18 14.84 -3.79 -7.93
C ASP A 18 13.33 -3.55 -7.89
N GLN A 19 12.58 -4.51 -7.35
CA GLN A 19 11.12 -4.39 -7.17
C GLN A 19 10.74 -3.18 -6.29
N LEU A 20 11.50 -2.95 -5.22
CA LEU A 20 11.28 -1.78 -4.36
C LEU A 20 11.61 -0.48 -5.11
N ALA A 21 12.69 -0.46 -5.88
CA ALA A 21 13.08 0.68 -6.70
C ALA A 21 12.04 0.99 -7.77
N ASP A 22 11.46 0.00 -8.44
CA ASP A 22 10.38 0.18 -9.41
C ASP A 22 9.15 0.84 -8.78
N THR A 23 8.74 0.35 -7.60
CA THR A 23 7.62 0.95 -6.86
C THR A 23 7.93 2.37 -6.44
N LEU A 24 9.11 2.63 -5.88
CA LEU A 24 9.51 3.99 -5.45
C LEU A 24 9.63 4.94 -6.64
N GLY A 25 10.21 4.51 -7.75
CA GLY A 25 10.32 5.26 -8.99
C GLY A 25 8.95 5.68 -9.53
N ALA A 26 7.99 4.76 -9.53
CA ALA A 26 6.61 5.06 -9.94
C ALA A 26 5.89 6.08 -9.03
N LEU A 27 6.32 6.18 -7.75
CA LEU A 27 5.77 7.16 -6.80
C LEU A 27 6.39 8.55 -6.93
N VAL A 28 7.53 8.70 -7.61
CA VAL A 28 8.20 10.01 -7.79
C VAL A 28 7.26 11.03 -8.41
N GLU A 29 6.50 10.65 -9.44
CA GLU A 29 5.49 11.53 -10.05
C GLU A 29 4.39 11.94 -9.06
N GLY A 30 3.99 11.01 -8.18
CA GLY A 30 3.00 11.26 -7.14
C GLY A 30 3.50 12.19 -6.04
N VAL A 31 4.80 12.14 -5.72
CA VAL A 31 5.46 13.08 -4.81
C VAL A 31 5.55 14.46 -5.45
N ALA A 32 5.99 14.53 -6.72
CA ALA A 32 6.09 15.78 -7.48
C ALA A 32 4.73 16.48 -7.63
N ALA A 33 3.66 15.70 -7.83
CA ALA A 33 2.28 16.21 -7.88
C ALA A 33 1.70 16.59 -6.50
N GLY A 34 2.46 16.41 -5.41
CA GLY A 34 2.01 16.69 -4.05
C GLY A 34 0.94 15.73 -3.52
N LEU A 35 0.69 14.61 -4.20
CA LEU A 35 -0.27 13.61 -3.74
C LEU A 35 0.35 12.72 -2.66
N VAL A 36 1.57 12.24 -2.86
CA VAL A 36 2.30 11.38 -1.93
C VAL A 36 3.15 12.25 -1.00
N GLY A 37 2.83 12.23 0.29
CA GLY A 37 3.47 13.10 1.28
C GLY A 37 4.59 12.44 2.10
N ASP A 38 4.64 11.11 2.13
CA ASP A 38 5.68 10.30 2.76
C ASP A 38 5.58 8.83 2.30
N ALA A 39 6.68 8.08 2.47
CA ALA A 39 6.73 6.65 2.20
C ALA A 39 7.26 5.90 3.44
N VAL A 40 6.69 4.73 3.69
CA VAL A 40 7.10 3.80 4.75
C VAL A 40 7.37 2.44 4.13
N ILE A 41 8.58 1.93 4.32
CA ILE A 41 9.01 0.61 3.85
C ILE A 41 8.89 -0.36 5.02
N ILE A 42 8.23 -1.50 4.80
CA ILE A 42 7.90 -2.47 5.84
C ILE A 42 8.52 -3.82 5.45
N ALA A 43 9.34 -4.38 6.32
CA ALA A 43 9.95 -5.70 6.10
C ALA A 43 9.80 -6.60 7.35
N PRO A 44 9.83 -7.93 7.20
CA PRO A 44 9.84 -8.86 8.33
C PRO A 44 11.17 -8.87 9.11
N THR A 45 12.28 -8.46 8.47
CA THR A 45 13.63 -8.46 9.04
C THR A 45 14.45 -7.31 8.44
N HIS A 46 15.53 -6.92 9.11
CA HIS A 46 16.54 -6.03 8.54
C HIS A 46 17.21 -6.66 7.32
N ASN A 47 17.63 -5.80 6.39
CA ASN A 47 18.45 -6.17 5.24
C ASN A 47 19.19 -4.91 4.79
N ALA A 48 20.51 -4.97 4.77
CA ALA A 48 21.36 -3.80 4.51
C ALA A 48 21.03 -3.09 3.19
N ALA A 49 20.63 -3.82 2.14
CA ALA A 49 20.27 -3.21 0.87
C ALA A 49 18.93 -2.46 0.95
N ILE A 50 17.93 -3.03 1.64
CA ILE A 50 16.64 -2.35 1.87
C ILE A 50 16.81 -1.15 2.82
N ASP A 51 17.64 -1.28 3.87
CA ASP A 51 17.99 -0.19 4.78
C ASP A 51 18.62 0.98 3.99
N ALA A 52 19.57 0.69 3.10
CA ALA A 52 20.23 1.70 2.26
C ALA A 52 19.25 2.38 1.28
N VAL A 53 18.32 1.64 0.68
CA VAL A 53 17.27 2.22 -0.18
C VAL A 53 16.35 3.15 0.63
N ALA A 54 15.96 2.75 1.84
CA ALA A 54 15.14 3.57 2.70
C ALA A 54 15.84 4.89 3.08
N GLU A 55 17.12 4.82 3.45
CA GLU A 55 17.94 5.99 3.74
C GLU A 55 18.09 6.90 2.52
N ALA A 56 18.46 6.35 1.35
CA ALA A 56 18.67 7.11 0.12
C ALA A 56 17.39 7.81 -0.38
N THR A 57 16.21 7.23 -0.11
CA THR A 57 14.92 7.80 -0.51
C THR A 57 14.25 8.63 0.59
N GLY A 58 14.83 8.68 1.79
CA GLY A 58 14.23 9.33 2.95
C GLY A 58 12.94 8.65 3.43
N ALA A 59 12.70 7.41 3.02
CA ALA A 59 11.55 6.63 3.46
C ALA A 59 11.74 6.14 4.89
N THR A 60 10.66 6.05 5.65
CA THR A 60 10.73 5.49 7.01
C THR A 60 10.81 3.97 6.91
N PHE A 61 11.85 3.35 7.46
CA PHE A 61 11.95 1.89 7.50
C PHE A 61 11.38 1.32 8.80
N VAL A 62 10.51 0.32 8.67
CA VAL A 62 9.86 -0.38 9.79
C VAL A 62 10.09 -1.88 9.66
N VAL A 63 10.81 -2.45 10.63
CA VAL A 63 10.86 -3.90 10.81
C VAL A 63 9.70 -4.32 11.69
N ARG A 64 8.80 -5.14 11.14
CA ARG A 64 7.62 -5.61 11.89
C ARG A 64 7.99 -6.79 12.78
N SER A 65 7.50 -6.77 14.01
CA SER A 65 7.57 -7.95 14.89
C SER A 65 6.67 -9.08 14.37
N GLY A 66 7.09 -10.33 14.61
CA GLY A 66 6.29 -11.51 14.30
C GLY A 66 4.86 -11.39 14.82
N GLY A 67 3.88 -11.71 13.96
CA GLY A 67 2.44 -11.62 14.29
C GLY A 67 1.78 -10.25 14.03
N THR A 68 2.54 -9.16 13.87
CA THR A 68 1.95 -7.86 13.48
C THR A 68 1.70 -7.82 11.97
N PRO A 69 0.47 -7.51 11.51
CA PRO A 69 0.19 -7.31 10.09
C PRO A 69 1.02 -6.14 9.53
N PRO A 70 1.62 -6.29 8.33
CA PRO A 70 2.55 -5.30 7.79
C PRO A 70 1.93 -3.91 7.67
N TRP A 71 0.70 -3.84 7.16
CA TRP A 71 0.01 -2.56 6.96
C TRP A 71 -0.27 -1.82 8.26
N SER A 72 -0.52 -2.53 9.36
CA SER A 72 -0.72 -1.90 10.67
C SER A 72 0.59 -1.41 11.28
N ALA A 73 1.70 -2.13 11.06
CA ALA A 73 3.02 -1.63 11.45
C ALA A 73 3.37 -0.35 10.67
N GLY A 74 3.17 -0.36 9.35
CA GLY A 74 3.40 0.81 8.51
C GLY A 74 2.49 1.99 8.83
N ALA A 75 1.20 1.75 9.09
CA ALA A 75 0.24 2.80 9.41
C ALA A 75 0.58 3.58 10.69
N LYS A 76 1.28 2.95 11.65
CA LYS A 76 1.77 3.64 12.85
C LYS A 76 2.86 4.67 12.54
N ALA A 77 3.67 4.43 11.51
CA ALA A 77 4.72 5.33 11.05
C ALA A 77 4.25 6.34 9.99
N ALA A 78 3.16 6.04 9.28
CA ALA A 78 2.57 6.91 8.26
C ALA A 78 2.10 8.26 8.83
N ARG A 79 2.35 9.34 8.08
CA ARG A 79 2.05 10.70 8.52
C ARG A 79 0.72 11.24 7.99
N ARG A 80 0.16 10.65 6.93
CA ARG A 80 -1.09 11.12 6.31
C ARG A 80 -2.29 10.30 6.75
N GLU A 81 -3.47 10.88 6.53
CA GLU A 81 -4.74 10.26 6.87
C GLU A 81 -5.04 9.04 5.99
N TRP A 82 -4.74 9.13 4.69
CA TRP A 82 -4.93 8.05 3.74
C TRP A 82 -3.61 7.35 3.50
N VAL A 83 -3.64 6.02 3.48
CA VAL A 83 -2.48 5.19 3.17
C VAL A 83 -2.75 4.32 1.96
N LEU A 84 -1.78 4.26 1.04
CA LEU A 84 -1.79 3.37 -0.11
C LEU A 84 -0.90 2.17 0.18
N CYS A 85 -1.49 0.99 0.28
CA CYS A 85 -0.78 -0.26 0.54
C CYS A 85 -0.23 -0.85 -0.78
N LEU A 86 1.08 -1.01 -0.88
CA LEU A 86 1.79 -1.53 -2.05
C LEU A 86 2.75 -2.64 -1.62
N GLU A 87 2.83 -3.70 -2.40
CA GLU A 87 3.92 -4.67 -2.33
C GLU A 87 5.11 -4.10 -3.14
N ALA A 88 6.34 -4.46 -2.79
CA ALA A 88 7.47 -4.18 -3.66
C ALA A 88 7.22 -4.80 -5.05
N GLY A 89 7.45 -4.01 -6.09
CA GLY A 89 7.21 -4.35 -7.50
C GLY A 89 5.87 -3.85 -8.03
N ASP A 90 5.00 -3.24 -7.20
CA ASP A 90 3.81 -2.58 -7.71
C ASP A 90 4.13 -1.24 -8.36
N VAL A 91 3.65 -1.09 -9.59
CA VAL A 91 3.76 0.15 -10.35
C VAL A 91 2.35 0.64 -10.71
N PRO A 92 1.88 1.75 -10.11
CA PRO A 92 0.63 2.38 -10.52
C PRO A 92 0.65 2.77 -12.00
N ALA A 93 -0.38 2.38 -12.74
CA ALA A 93 -0.51 2.72 -14.16
C ALA A 93 -0.81 4.20 -14.36
N GLU A 94 -0.65 4.68 -15.59
CA GLU A 94 -0.88 6.07 -15.97
C GLU A 94 -2.23 6.64 -15.46
N GLY A 95 -2.23 7.91 -15.06
CA GLY A 95 -3.43 8.61 -14.58
C GLY A 95 -3.86 8.22 -13.16
N TRP A 96 -3.06 7.43 -12.44
CA TRP A 96 -3.35 7.02 -11.08
C TRP A 96 -3.45 8.22 -10.12
N ILE A 97 -2.57 9.22 -10.27
CA ILE A 97 -2.48 10.40 -9.41
C ILE A 97 -3.84 11.11 -9.37
N ARG A 98 -4.34 11.53 -10.55
CA ARG A 98 -5.64 12.21 -10.68
C ARG A 98 -6.79 11.35 -10.15
N THR A 99 -6.72 10.04 -10.33
CA THR A 99 -7.78 9.13 -9.91
C THR A 99 -7.83 8.96 -8.39
N ILE A 100 -6.66 8.81 -7.74
CA ILE A 100 -6.56 8.74 -6.28
C ILE A 100 -6.91 10.10 -5.67
N ASP A 101 -6.40 11.20 -6.22
CA ASP A 101 -6.68 12.55 -5.74
C ASP A 101 -8.19 12.86 -5.76
N ARG A 102 -8.86 12.53 -6.87
CA ARG A 102 -10.33 12.62 -6.96
C ARG A 102 -11.03 11.71 -5.95
N PHE A 103 -10.55 10.49 -5.75
CA PHE A 103 -11.15 9.55 -4.81
C PHE A 103 -11.09 10.09 -3.38
N ILE A 104 -9.93 10.56 -2.93
CA ILE A 104 -9.76 11.13 -1.58
C ILE A 104 -10.51 12.45 -1.43
N GLY A 105 -10.54 13.30 -2.46
CA GLY A 105 -11.25 14.59 -2.44
C GLY A 105 -12.77 14.45 -2.46
N THR A 106 -13.30 13.32 -2.93
CA THR A 106 -14.74 13.01 -2.93
C THR A 106 -15.14 11.99 -1.86
N ALA A 107 -14.19 11.57 -1.01
CA ALA A 107 -14.43 10.59 0.02
C ALA A 107 -15.30 11.19 1.13
N ARG A 108 -16.47 10.57 1.36
CA ARG A 108 -17.28 10.85 2.54
C ARG A 108 -16.64 10.22 3.79
N PRO A 109 -16.99 10.66 5.01
CA PRO A 109 -16.49 10.04 6.24
C PRO A 109 -16.72 8.52 6.31
N GLU A 110 -17.77 8.00 5.66
CA GLU A 110 -18.04 6.56 5.59
C GLU A 110 -17.11 5.82 4.61
N MET A 111 -16.49 6.53 3.67
CA MET A 111 -15.57 5.96 2.69
C MET A 111 -14.20 5.74 3.33
N VAL A 112 -13.99 4.52 3.80
CA VAL A 112 -12.78 4.14 4.54
C VAL A 112 -11.79 3.28 3.74
N LEU A 113 -12.23 2.73 2.60
CA LEU A 113 -11.48 1.75 1.82
C LEU A 113 -11.77 1.87 0.32
N GLY A 114 -10.74 2.22 -0.44
CA GLY A 114 -10.66 2.08 -1.89
C GLY A 114 -9.81 0.86 -2.28
N ARG A 115 -10.07 0.24 -3.43
CA ARG A 115 -9.26 -0.86 -3.97
C ARG A 115 -8.86 -0.64 -5.41
N LEU A 116 -7.55 -0.68 -5.66
CA LEU A 116 -6.93 -0.66 -6.96
C LEU A 116 -6.94 -2.07 -7.57
N ARG A 117 -6.95 -2.14 -8.90
CA ARG A 117 -6.96 -3.41 -9.64
C ARG A 117 -5.54 -3.93 -9.85
N ARG A 118 -5.18 -5.02 -9.17
CA ARG A 118 -3.91 -5.75 -9.39
C ARG A 118 -4.09 -6.86 -10.41
N LEU A 119 -3.36 -6.77 -11.53
CA LEU A 119 -3.47 -7.77 -12.60
C LEU A 119 -2.52 -8.95 -12.41
N HIS A 120 -1.39 -8.74 -11.75
CA HIS A 120 -0.33 -9.74 -11.52
C HIS A 120 -0.47 -10.47 -10.17
N ALA A 121 -1.49 -10.15 -9.39
CA ALA A 121 -1.87 -10.95 -8.23
C ALA A 121 -2.21 -12.37 -8.69
N GLY A 122 -1.59 -13.38 -8.08
CA GLY A 122 -1.76 -14.80 -8.45
C GLY A 122 -3.21 -15.27 -8.46
N LEU A 123 -3.46 -16.41 -9.11
CA LEU A 123 -4.80 -17.04 -9.18
C LEU A 123 -5.58 -17.09 -7.84
N PRO A 124 -4.98 -17.43 -6.68
CA PRO A 124 -5.74 -17.44 -5.42
C PRO A 124 -6.24 -16.05 -4.96
N SER A 125 -5.52 -14.97 -5.26
CA SER A 125 -5.95 -13.60 -4.91
C SER A 125 -7.05 -13.06 -5.84
N ARG A 126 -7.15 -13.58 -7.07
CA ARG A 126 -8.25 -13.26 -8.00
C ARG A 126 -9.60 -13.83 -7.54
N LEU A 127 -9.61 -15.08 -7.07
CA LEU A 127 -10.82 -15.71 -6.53
C LEU A 127 -11.29 -15.02 -5.24
N ALA A 128 -10.35 -14.66 -4.36
CA ALA A 128 -10.66 -13.91 -3.14
C ALA A 128 -11.27 -12.53 -3.44
N ALA A 129 -10.69 -11.79 -4.41
CA ALA A 129 -11.20 -10.49 -4.82
C ALA A 129 -12.65 -10.52 -5.38
N GLN A 130 -13.06 -11.64 -5.97
CA GLN A 130 -14.40 -11.82 -6.52
C GLN A 130 -15.46 -12.09 -5.43
N GLY A 131 -15.12 -12.82 -4.37
CA GLY A 131 -16.00 -13.04 -3.21
C GLY A 131 -16.07 -11.85 -2.25
N GLU A 132 -15.01 -11.04 -2.17
CA GLU A 132 -14.92 -9.91 -1.23
C GLU A 132 -15.79 -8.72 -1.59
N SER A 133 -16.19 -8.60 -2.86
CA SER A 133 -17.17 -7.58 -3.28
C SER A 133 -18.55 -7.83 -2.67
N VAL A 134 -18.84 -9.07 -2.25
CA VAL A 134 -20.15 -9.49 -1.71
C VAL A 134 -20.08 -9.70 -0.20
N ILE A 135 -18.96 -10.23 0.31
CA ILE A 135 -18.80 -10.58 1.73
C ILE A 135 -18.15 -9.43 2.52
N GLY A 136 -17.36 -8.57 1.88
CA GLY A 136 -16.54 -7.57 2.53
C GLY A 136 -15.23 -8.13 3.10
N VAL A 137 -14.24 -7.25 3.28
CA VAL A 137 -12.88 -7.60 3.71
C VAL A 137 -12.67 -7.39 5.20
N ARG A 138 -11.90 -8.29 5.82
CA ARG A 138 -11.48 -8.20 7.23
C ARG A 138 -10.02 -7.78 7.40
N ALA A 139 -9.24 -7.75 6.34
CA ALA A 139 -7.84 -7.37 6.42
C ALA A 139 -7.44 -6.51 5.20
N PRO A 140 -6.60 -5.50 5.43
CA PRO A 140 -5.99 -4.72 4.36
C PRO A 140 -5.06 -5.57 3.50
N ARG A 141 -4.94 -5.19 2.24
CA ARG A 141 -4.12 -5.89 1.26
C ARG A 141 -3.33 -4.91 0.44
N ALA A 142 -2.30 -5.45 -0.20
CA ALA A 142 -1.64 -4.76 -1.26
C ALA A 142 -2.71 -4.34 -2.31
N GLY A 143 -2.71 -3.06 -2.70
CA GLY A 143 -3.65 -2.46 -3.65
C GLY A 143 -4.82 -1.74 -2.98
N ASP A 144 -4.88 -1.74 -1.65
CA ASP A 144 -5.88 -0.98 -0.92
C ASP A 144 -5.42 0.45 -0.65
N LEU A 145 -6.37 1.39 -0.74
CA LEU A 145 -6.25 2.76 -0.28
C LEU A 145 -7.14 2.90 0.95
N VAL A 146 -6.56 3.01 2.15
CA VAL A 146 -7.28 2.87 3.42
C VAL A 146 -7.06 4.11 4.29
N ARG A 147 -8.04 4.49 5.11
CA ARG A 147 -7.77 5.45 6.18
C ARG A 147 -6.86 4.84 7.25
N ARG A 148 -5.83 5.59 7.64
CA ARG A 148 -4.76 5.20 8.57
C ARG A 148 -5.30 4.77 9.94
N ASP A 149 -6.31 5.48 10.44
CA ASP A 149 -6.95 5.20 11.73
C ASP A 149 -7.52 3.77 11.81
N ARG A 150 -8.06 3.25 10.69
CA ARG A 150 -8.59 1.89 10.60
C ARG A 150 -7.53 0.81 10.69
N LEU A 151 -6.28 1.12 10.31
CA LEU A 151 -5.16 0.20 10.38
C LEU A 151 -4.45 0.22 11.73
N ILE A 152 -4.50 1.36 12.42
CA ILE A 152 -3.92 1.51 13.77
C ILE A 152 -4.83 0.86 14.82
N ALA A 153 -6.15 1.02 14.69
CA ALA A 153 -7.12 0.51 15.66
C ALA A 153 -7.06 -1.01 15.82
N SER A 154 -6.85 -1.74 14.73
CA SER A 154 -6.71 -3.20 14.75
C SER A 154 -5.99 -3.70 13.49
N GLY A 155 -5.17 -4.75 13.65
CA GLY A 155 -4.47 -5.45 12.57
C GLY A 155 -5.37 -5.95 11.42
N VAL A 156 -6.66 -6.01 11.71
CA VAL A 156 -7.78 -6.47 10.90
C VAL A 156 -8.93 -5.48 11.10
N PHE A 157 -9.82 -5.32 10.14
CA PHE A 157 -10.98 -4.46 10.30
C PHE A 157 -11.98 -5.10 11.29
N SER A 158 -12.40 -4.34 12.30
CA SER A 158 -13.35 -4.79 13.33
C SER A 158 -14.71 -5.17 12.74
N THR A 159 -15.12 -4.51 11.65
CA THR A 159 -16.26 -4.87 10.81
C THR A 159 -15.80 -5.16 9.39
N ARG A 160 -16.56 -5.96 8.64
CA ARG A 160 -16.24 -6.19 7.22
C ARG A 160 -16.46 -4.90 6.44
N LEU A 161 -15.41 -4.42 5.79
CA LEU A 161 -15.46 -3.24 4.94
C LEU A 161 -15.73 -3.65 3.50
N HIS A 162 -16.58 -2.90 2.80
CA HIS A 162 -16.81 -3.10 1.37
C HIS A 162 -15.86 -2.18 0.60
N PRO A 163 -14.85 -2.72 -0.10
CA PRO A 163 -13.92 -1.90 -0.85
C PRO A 163 -14.62 -1.22 -2.01
N ARG A 164 -14.55 0.12 -2.08
CA ARG A 164 -14.98 0.84 -3.28
C ARG A 164 -13.91 0.72 -4.35
N ARG A 165 -14.29 0.29 -5.55
CA ARG A 165 -13.33 0.21 -6.66
C ARG A 165 -12.78 1.59 -7.00
N VAL A 166 -11.46 1.68 -7.05
CA VAL A 166 -10.71 2.83 -7.58
C VAL A 166 -10.21 2.38 -8.94
N ASN A 167 -10.54 3.12 -10.00
CA ASN A 167 -10.18 2.78 -11.39
C ASN A 167 -8.70 3.05 -11.68
N VAL A 168 -7.81 2.55 -10.82
CA VAL A 168 -6.37 2.55 -10.99
C VAL A 168 -5.91 1.11 -11.09
N ARG A 169 -4.95 0.88 -11.98
CA ARG A 169 -4.33 -0.43 -12.20
C ARG A 169 -2.96 -0.44 -11.56
N LEU A 170 -2.58 -1.57 -10.98
CA LEU A 170 -1.21 -1.84 -10.57
C LEU A 170 -0.62 -2.89 -11.53
N ASN A 171 0.50 -2.52 -12.15
CA ASN A 171 1.35 -3.35 -12.98
C ASN A 171 2.54 -3.84 -12.16
N ARG A 172 3.33 -4.77 -12.72
CA ARG A 172 4.55 -5.28 -12.09
C ARG A 172 5.73 -4.60 -12.77
N GLY A 173 6.61 -4.01 -11.96
CA GLY A 173 7.94 -3.55 -12.38
C GLY A 173 8.80 -4.70 -12.85
#